data_AF-A0A7G8UYI2-F1
#
_entry.id   AF-A0A7G8UYI2-F1
#
_cell.length_a   1.000
_cell.length_b   1.000
_cell.length_c   1.000
_cell.angle_alpha   90.00
_cell.angle_beta   90.00
_cell.angle_gamma   90.00
#
_symmetry.space_group_name_H-M   'P 1'
#
loop_
_entity.id
_entity.type
_entity.pdbx_description
1 polymer ?
#
loop_
_entity_poly.entity_id
_entity_poly.type
_entity_poly.pdbx_seq_one_letter_code
_entity_poly.pdbx_strand_id
1 'polypeptide(L)'
;MTYRITSQWANFENEAINASLITDIILALDSDDFIVLDPSEPVEGSSYLQAATAEGEGNGFVVELRLVNDDGTFKHYGYSTVDSNEVIRMFLQYWGEQKLPDWSNWTDMTDQFE
;
A
#
# COMPACT_ATOMS: atom_id res chain seq x y z
N MET A 1 14.44 -10.24 -3.77
CA MET A 1 13.15 -9.59 -3.46
C MET A 1 12.14 -9.95 -4.53
N THR A 2 11.00 -10.51 -4.12
CA THR A 2 9.85 -10.70 -5.00
C THR A 2 8.64 -10.03 -4.37
N TYR A 3 7.61 -9.74 -5.18
CA TYR A 3 6.36 -9.15 -4.72
C TYR A 3 5.15 -9.98 -5.10
N ARG A 4 4.07 -9.83 -4.35
CA ARG A 4 2.72 -10.25 -4.71
C ARG A 4 1.79 -9.04 -4.60
N ILE A 5 0.91 -8.88 -5.59
CA ILE A 5 -0.21 -7.95 -5.50
C ILE A 5 -1.48 -8.73 -5.20
N THR A 6 -2.20 -8.31 -4.18
CA THR A 6 -3.58 -8.72 -3.92
C THR A 6 -4.47 -7.52 -4.21
N SER A 7 -5.45 -7.65 -5.09
CA SER A 7 -6.49 -6.63 -5.27
C SER A 7 -7.87 -7.26 -5.12
N GLN A 8 -8.90 -6.42 -5.10
CA GLN A 8 -10.29 -6.89 -5.03
C GLN A 8 -10.64 -7.87 -6.17
N TRP A 9 -9.99 -7.74 -7.34
CA TRP A 9 -10.36 -8.49 -8.55
C TRP A 9 -9.42 -9.67 -8.86
N ALA A 10 -8.17 -9.62 -8.39
CA ALA A 10 -7.16 -10.60 -8.78
C ALA A 10 -5.95 -10.66 -7.83
N ASN A 11 -5.15 -11.72 -7.99
CA ASN A 11 -3.84 -11.85 -7.38
C ASN A 11 -2.78 -11.94 -8.48
N PHE A 12 -1.66 -11.24 -8.31
CA PHE A 12 -0.56 -11.23 -9.26
C PHE A 12 0.74 -11.58 -8.57
N GLU A 13 1.42 -12.60 -9.09
CA GLU A 13 2.75 -13.00 -8.65
C GLU A 13 3.83 -12.15 -9.33
N ASN A 14 5.02 -12.12 -8.75
CA ASN A 14 6.14 -11.25 -9.10
C ASN A 14 6.38 -11.05 -10.60
N GLU A 15 6.34 -12.12 -11.40
CA GLU A 15 6.65 -12.11 -12.83
C GLU A 15 5.60 -11.35 -13.66
N ALA A 16 4.37 -11.24 -13.16
CA ALA A 16 3.29 -10.48 -13.79
C ALA A 16 3.32 -9.00 -13.40
N ILE A 17 4.00 -8.64 -12.31
CA ILE A 17 4.01 -7.28 -11.78
C ILE A 17 4.93 -6.39 -12.62
N ASN A 18 4.38 -5.27 -13.07
CA ASN A 18 5.11 -4.21 -13.75
C ASN A 18 4.46 -2.85 -13.43
N ALA A 19 5.14 -1.76 -13.78
CA ALA A 19 4.68 -0.40 -13.46
C ALA A 19 3.30 -0.08 -14.06
N SER A 20 3.00 -0.57 -15.26
CA SER A 20 1.68 -0.37 -15.90
C SER A 20 0.59 -1.08 -15.12
N LEU A 21 0.79 -2.34 -14.73
CA LEU A 21 -0.19 -3.07 -13.91
C LEU A 21 -0.52 -2.35 -12.60
N ILE A 22 0.49 -1.89 -11.87
CA ILE A 22 0.31 -1.15 -10.61
C ILE A 22 -0.50 0.13 -10.87
N THR A 23 -0.13 0.88 -11.91
CA THR A 23 -0.81 2.12 -12.29
C THR A 23 -2.27 1.86 -12.67
N ASP A 24 -2.52 0.85 -13.50
CA ASP A 24 -3.85 0.49 -13.99
C ASP A 24 -4.77 0.07 -12.84
N ILE A 25 -4.27 -0.73 -11.88
CA ILE A 25 -5.05 -1.12 -10.70
C ILE A 25 -5.43 0.11 -9.87
N ILE A 26 -4.47 1.00 -9.56
CA ILE A 26 -4.72 2.18 -8.72
C ILE A 26 -5.71 3.14 -9.40
N LEU A 27 -5.60 3.35 -10.72
CA LEU A 27 -6.53 4.20 -11.48
C LEU A 27 -7.93 3.59 -11.62
N ALA A 28 -8.04 2.27 -11.49
CA ALA A 28 -9.30 1.54 -11.58
C ALA A 28 -9.98 1.34 -10.21
N LEU A 29 -9.35 1.73 -9.10
CA LEU A 29 -9.96 1.60 -7.76
C LEU A 29 -11.26 2.41 -7.70
N ASP A 30 -12.34 1.74 -7.31
CA ASP A 30 -13.65 2.32 -7.04
C ASP A 30 -14.14 1.91 -5.64
N SER A 31 -15.41 2.18 -5.32
CA SER A 31 -16.03 1.86 -4.03
C SER A 31 -15.66 0.45 -3.55
N ASP A 32 -15.10 0.37 -2.35
CA ASP A 32 -14.71 -0.88 -1.66
C ASP A 32 -13.56 -1.66 -2.33
N ASP A 33 -12.92 -1.11 -3.35
CA ASP A 33 -11.74 -1.71 -3.97
C ASP A 33 -10.45 -1.36 -3.21
N PHE A 34 -9.49 -2.27 -3.31
CA PHE A 34 -8.18 -2.13 -2.72
C PHE A 34 -7.07 -2.75 -3.57
N ILE A 35 -5.84 -2.35 -3.26
CA ILE A 35 -4.59 -2.97 -3.70
C ILE A 35 -3.66 -3.11 -2.50
N VAL A 36 -3.12 -4.31 -2.30
CA VAL A 36 -2.06 -4.61 -1.34
C VAL A 36 -0.84 -5.08 -2.12
N LEU A 37 0.33 -4.53 -1.78
CA LEU A 37 1.62 -4.92 -2.33
C LEU A 37 2.47 -5.54 -1.20
N ASP A 38 2.58 -6.87 -1.25
CA ASP A 38 3.31 -7.69 -0.28
C ASP A 38 4.71 -8.03 -0.82
N PRO A 39 5.81 -7.59 -0.19
CA PRO A 39 7.15 -8.07 -0.50
C PRO A 39 7.42 -9.43 0.17
N SER A 40 8.33 -10.22 -0.42
CA SER A 40 8.77 -11.50 0.17
C SER A 40 9.54 -11.35 1.48
N GLU A 41 10.17 -10.18 1.66
CA GLU A 41 10.93 -9.80 2.85
C GLU A 41 10.58 -8.34 3.19
N PRO A 42 10.55 -7.92 4.47
CA PRO A 42 10.15 -6.56 4.82
C PRO A 42 11.03 -5.48 4.15
N VAL A 43 10.39 -4.44 3.60
CA VAL A 43 11.09 -3.29 3.01
C VAL A 43 11.27 -2.25 4.11
N GLU A 44 12.50 -2.08 4.61
CA GLU A 44 12.79 -1.18 5.75
C GLU A 44 11.89 -1.45 6.97
N GLY A 45 11.57 -2.73 7.22
CA GLY A 45 10.67 -3.17 8.29
C GLY A 45 9.18 -3.19 7.91
N SER A 46 8.80 -2.68 6.74
CA SER A 46 7.43 -2.73 6.26
C SER A 46 7.03 -4.11 5.74
N SER A 47 5.91 -4.66 6.23
CA SER A 47 5.36 -5.93 5.78
C SER A 47 4.48 -5.81 4.53
N TYR A 48 3.88 -4.64 4.27
CA TYR A 48 3.08 -4.38 3.06
C TYR A 48 2.83 -2.87 2.90
N LEU A 49 2.47 -2.47 1.68
CA LEU A 49 1.84 -1.18 1.39
C LEU A 49 0.45 -1.44 0.78
N GLN A 50 -0.58 -0.78 1.31
CA GLN A 50 -1.96 -0.91 0.83
C GLN A 50 -2.52 0.45 0.41
N ALA A 51 -3.40 0.45 -0.58
CA ALA A 51 -4.30 1.56 -0.86
C ALA A 51 -5.72 1.02 -1.03
N ALA A 52 -6.70 1.71 -0.48
CA ALA A 52 -8.11 1.44 -0.65
C ALA A 52 -8.86 2.76 -0.90
N THR A 53 -10.06 2.69 -1.48
CA THR A 53 -10.93 3.87 -1.56
C THR A 53 -11.41 4.28 -0.17
N ALA A 54 -11.41 5.58 0.10
CA ALA A 54 -11.90 6.12 1.36
C ALA A 54 -13.43 6.10 1.38
N GLU A 55 -14.03 5.56 2.45
CA GLU A 55 -15.48 5.66 2.65
C GLU A 55 -15.89 7.14 2.92
N GLY A 56 -16.82 7.68 2.14
CA GLY A 56 -17.43 9.00 2.37
C GLY A 56 -17.39 9.96 1.18
N GLU A 57 -17.80 11.22 1.40
CA GLU A 57 -17.78 12.26 0.37
C GLU A 57 -16.34 12.73 0.10
N GLY A 58 -15.79 12.39 -1.08
CA GLY A 58 -14.49 12.92 -1.48
C GLY A 58 -13.69 12.17 -2.55
N ASN A 59 -14.09 10.96 -2.97
CA ASN A 59 -13.35 10.13 -3.94
C ASN A 59 -11.83 10.09 -3.63
N GLY A 60 -11.50 9.79 -2.38
CA GLY A 60 -10.12 9.74 -1.90
C GLY A 60 -9.59 8.32 -1.76
N PHE A 61 -8.32 8.24 -1.42
CA PHE A 61 -7.60 7.01 -1.11
C PHE A 61 -7.18 7.06 0.36
N VAL A 62 -7.24 5.92 1.02
CA VAL A 62 -6.50 5.65 2.26
C VAL A 62 -5.33 4.75 1.89
N VAL A 63 -4.11 5.23 2.14
CA VAL A 63 -2.87 4.46 2.01
C VAL A 63 -2.46 3.99 3.40
N GLU A 64 -2.13 2.72 3.52
CA GLU A 64 -1.74 2.08 4.78
C GLU A 64 -0.37 1.43 4.67
N LEU A 65 0.41 1.53 5.75
CA LEU A 65 1.76 1.00 5.87
C LEU A 65 1.88 0.29 7.22
N ARG A 66 2.29 -0.98 7.22
CA ARG A 66 2.53 -1.74 8.45
C ARG A 66 4.01 -2.02 8.63
N LEU A 67 4.59 -1.54 9.73
CA LEU A 67 5.96 -1.82 10.14
C LEU A 67 5.98 -2.92 11.20
N VAL A 68 6.81 -3.94 11.03
CA VAL A 68 6.95 -5.07 11.95
C VAL A 68 8.32 -5.00 12.62
N ASN A 69 8.34 -5.14 13.95
CA ASN A 69 9.55 -5.18 14.75
C ASN A 69 10.03 -6.62 14.97
N ASP A 70 11.31 -6.79 15.31
CA ASP A 70 11.93 -8.11 15.55
C ASP A 70 11.29 -8.91 16.70
N ASP A 71 10.63 -8.23 17.64
CA ASP A 71 9.93 -8.84 18.77
C ASP A 71 8.50 -9.30 18.43
N GLY A 72 8.06 -9.12 17.17
CA GLY A 72 6.74 -9.48 16.68
C GLY A 72 5.67 -8.42 16.91
N THR A 73 6.00 -7.30 17.56
CA THR A 73 5.10 -6.13 17.62
C THR A 73 5.05 -5.44 16.26
N PHE A 74 3.99 -4.66 16.02
CA PHE A 74 3.87 -3.89 14.78
C PHE A 74 3.39 -2.47 15.08
N LYS A 75 3.60 -1.59 14.10
CA LYS A 75 2.92 -0.31 13.99
C LYS A 75 2.17 -0.23 12.69
N HIS A 76 0.99 0.37 12.72
CA HIS A 76 0.15 0.55 11.54
C HIS A 76 -0.12 2.03 11.32
N TYR A 77 0.24 2.54 10.15
CA TYR A 77 0.08 3.93 9.78
C TYR A 77 -0.90 4.10 8.62
N GLY A 78 -1.71 5.16 8.68
CA GLY A 78 -2.65 5.54 7.62
C GLY A 78 -2.45 6.97 7.14
N TYR A 79 -2.62 7.18 5.83
CA TYR A 79 -2.57 8.48 5.16
C TYR A 79 -3.70 8.61 4.15
N SER A 80 -4.39 9.75 4.16
CA SER A 80 -5.49 10.01 3.24
C SER A 80 -5.08 11.05 2.20
N THR A 81 -5.35 10.78 0.93
CA THR A 81 -5.08 11.70 -0.19
C THR A 81 -6.15 11.56 -1.27
N VAL A 82 -6.31 12.58 -2.11
CA VAL A 82 -7.13 12.52 -3.34
C VAL A 82 -6.27 12.50 -4.60
N ASP A 83 -4.93 12.58 -4.47
CA ASP A 83 -4.00 12.53 -5.61
C ASP A 83 -3.64 11.08 -5.95
N SER A 84 -4.29 10.51 -6.95
CA SER A 84 -3.96 9.18 -7.45
C SER A 84 -2.51 9.07 -7.94
N ASN A 85 -1.93 10.16 -8.48
CA ASN A 85 -0.52 10.14 -8.90
C ASN A 85 0.42 10.03 -7.71
N GLU A 86 0.05 10.57 -6.55
CA GLU A 86 0.79 10.39 -5.31
C GLU A 86 0.80 8.92 -4.89
N VAL A 87 -0.37 8.28 -4.86
CA VAL A 87 -0.50 6.85 -4.54
C VAL A 87 0.31 6.00 -5.52
N ILE A 88 0.21 6.25 -6.82
CA ILE A 88 1.00 5.55 -7.84
C ILE A 88 2.50 5.71 -7.58
N ARG A 89 2.98 6.93 -7.29
CA ARG A 89 4.41 7.17 -6.98
C ARG A 89 4.86 6.36 -5.77
N MET A 90 4.06 6.32 -4.70
CA MET A 90 4.37 5.55 -3.50
C MET A 90 4.51 4.05 -3.82
N PHE A 91 3.57 3.48 -4.56
CA PHE A 91 3.61 2.06 -4.94
C PHE A 91 4.79 1.73 -5.87
N LEU A 92 5.08 2.59 -6.85
CA LEU A 92 6.20 2.38 -7.77
C LEU A 92 7.55 2.48 -7.06
N GLN A 93 7.70 3.39 -6.09
CA GLN A 93 8.90 3.50 -5.26
C GLN A 93 9.05 2.28 -4.33
N TYR A 94 7.95 1.85 -3.70
CA TYR A 94 7.96 0.67 -2.84
C TYR A 94 8.37 -0.58 -3.62
N TRP A 95 7.73 -0.83 -4.77
CA TRP A 95 8.03 -1.98 -5.64
C TRP A 95 9.43 -1.89 -6.28
N GLY A 96 9.72 -0.80 -6.98
CA GLY A 96 10.87 -0.68 -7.88
C GLY A 96 12.16 -0.22 -7.21
N GLU A 97 12.05 0.61 -6.16
CA GLU A 97 13.20 1.18 -5.45
C GLU A 97 13.38 0.57 -4.05
N GLN A 98 12.44 -0.27 -3.58
CA GLN A 98 12.43 -0.80 -2.21
C GLN A 98 12.50 0.32 -1.17
N LYS A 99 11.73 1.38 -1.42
CA LYS A 99 11.74 2.60 -0.63
C LYS A 99 10.35 2.88 -0.06
N LEU A 100 10.31 3.20 1.22
CA LEU A 100 9.08 3.60 1.89
C LEU A 100 8.62 5.02 1.48
N PRO A 101 7.30 5.28 1.43
CA PRO A 101 6.79 6.65 1.38
C PRO A 101 7.22 7.43 2.63
N ASP A 102 7.27 8.77 2.59
CA ASP A 102 7.51 9.53 3.82
C ASP A 102 6.27 9.45 4.73
N TRP A 103 6.36 8.67 5.81
CA TRP A 103 5.27 8.44 6.75
C TRP A 103 5.29 9.37 7.98
N SER A 104 6.17 10.38 8.00
CA SER A 104 6.36 11.27 9.16
C SER A 104 5.08 12.00 9.62
N ASN A 105 4.14 12.24 8.71
CA ASN A 105 2.85 12.88 8.97
C ASN A 105 1.66 11.91 8.91
N TRP A 106 1.89 10.61 8.87
CA TRP A 106 0.82 9.62 8.82
C TRP A 106 0.23 9.42 10.22
N THR A 107 -1.04 9.04 10.27
CA THR A 107 -1.73 8.76 11.54
C THR A 107 -1.33 7.38 12.02
N ASP A 108 -0.84 7.27 13.26
CA ASP A 108 -0.65 5.98 13.92
C ASP A 108 -2.04 5.42 14.29
N MET A 109 -2.39 4.27 13.71
CA MET A 109 -3.66 3.59 13.88
C MET A 109 -3.47 2.20 14.50
N THR A 110 -2.30 1.93 15.10
CA THR A 110 -1.93 0.61 15.64
C THR A 110 -3.01 0.02 16.55
N ASP A 111 -3.54 0.85 17.47
CA ASP A 111 -4.57 0.45 18.45
C ASP A 111 -5.89 -0.05 17.83
N GLN A 112 -6.14 0.22 16.55
CA GLN A 112 -7.34 -0.26 15.84
C GLN A 112 -7.20 -1.70 15.35
N PHE A 113 -6.01 -2.28 15.44
CA PHE A 113 -5.66 -3.60 14.89
C PHE A 113 -5.06 -4.56 15.93
N GLU A 114 -5.09 -4.19 17.22
CA GLU A 114 -4.68 -5.06 18.36
C GLU A 114 -5.77 -6.04 18.80
#